data_AF-A0A085B6N7-F1
#
_entry.id   AF-A0A085B6N7-F1
#
_cell.length_a   1.000
_cell.length_b   1.000
_cell.length_c   1.000
_cell.angle_alpha   90.00
_cell.angle_beta   90.00
_cell.angle_gamma   90.00
#
_symmetry.space_group_name_H-M   'P 1'
#
loop_
_entity.id
_entity.type
_entity.pdbx_description
1 polymer ?
#
loop_
_entity_poly.entity_id
_entity_poly.type
_entity_poly.pdbx_seq_one_letter_code
_entity_poly.pdbx_strand_id
1 'polypeptide(L)'
;MKHKKLKLLLLVWTIILLINYYWTPYFVLPFVWLLTVGALIIFILNQIFKFYNERKNISKARILNIVVLSLLLFLTFYRFYEIPNRGIEKIDWLVLKNKRNEIVGRIKKGELKPNVKWNNGICELPFEFPIISNGGNDVWIFKSEKNSNQKTVKFFIFRNFFDSPSTYLIYTDDSEQMKYYEGKIKNNPKDNWKIEQNWYRINGY
;
A
#
# COMPACT_ATOMS: atom_id res chain seq x y z
N MET A 1 15.13 -2.26 -27.19
CA MET A 1 15.44 -1.02 -26.44
C MET A 1 16.86 -1.08 -25.88
N LYS A 2 17.64 0.02 -25.84
CA LYS A 2 19.01 0.03 -25.26
C LYS A 2 18.93 -0.17 -23.73
N HIS A 3 19.92 -0.82 -23.12
CA HIS A 3 19.95 -1.12 -21.68
C HIS A 3 19.66 0.11 -20.79
N LYS A 4 20.18 1.30 -21.13
CA LYS A 4 19.92 2.55 -20.40
C LYS A 4 18.42 2.89 -20.33
N LYS A 5 17.68 2.71 -21.43
CA LYS A 5 16.24 2.98 -21.49
C LYS A 5 15.43 1.94 -20.68
N LEU A 6 15.87 0.68 -20.65
CA LEU A 6 15.23 -0.35 -19.82
C LEU A 6 15.41 -0.08 -18.33
N LYS A 7 16.62 0.33 -17.90
CA LYS A 7 16.88 0.75 -16.52
C LYS A 7 16.03 1.95 -16.13
N LEU A 8 15.91 2.95 -17.01
CA LEU A 8 15.04 4.10 -16.79
C LEU A 8 13.57 3.68 -16.64
N LEU A 9 13.09 2.76 -17.48
CA LEU A 9 11.71 2.24 -17.39
C LEU A 9 11.46 1.58 -16.03
N LEU A 10 12.39 0.73 -15.57
CA LEU A 10 12.29 0.08 -14.27
C LEU A 10 12.25 1.10 -13.14
N LEU A 11 13.12 2.11 -13.19
CA LEU A 11 13.15 3.20 -12.21
C LEU A 11 11.83 3.97 -12.19
N VAL A 12 11.32 4.37 -13.35
CA VAL A 12 10.04 5.09 -13.47
C VAL A 12 8.89 4.24 -12.95
N TRP A 13 8.85 2.95 -13.28
CA TRP A 13 7.83 2.04 -12.76
C TRP A 13 7.88 1.91 -11.24
N THR A 14 9.07 1.77 -10.65
CA THR A 14 9.25 1.76 -9.19
C THR A 14 8.81 3.07 -8.55
N ILE A 15 9.15 4.22 -9.15
CA ILE A 15 8.70 5.53 -8.65
C ILE A 15 7.17 5.63 -8.69
N ILE A 16 6.53 5.18 -9.78
CA ILE A 16 5.06 5.16 -9.88
C ILE A 16 4.45 4.29 -8.78
N LEU A 17 5.02 3.10 -8.50
CA LEU A 17 4.55 2.25 -7.41
C LEU A 17 4.60 2.95 -6.05
N LEU A 18 5.73 3.60 -5.74
CA LEU A 18 5.91 4.32 -4.48
C LEU A 18 4.96 5.53 -4.38
N ILE A 19 4.82 6.29 -5.47
CA ILE A 19 3.86 7.40 -5.56
C ILE A 19 2.44 6.90 -5.28
N ASN A 20 2.05 5.81 -5.92
CA ASN A 20 0.74 5.20 -5.77
C ASN A 20 0.47 4.67 -4.38
N TYR A 21 1.47 4.09 -3.73
CA TYR A 21 1.32 3.55 -2.39
C TYR A 21 1.08 4.65 -1.35
N TYR A 22 1.88 5.72 -1.37
CA TYR A 22 1.89 6.72 -0.29
C TYR A 22 1.00 7.94 -0.55
N TRP A 23 0.91 8.41 -1.80
CA TRP A 23 0.36 9.74 -2.09
C TRP A 23 -0.87 9.72 -2.99
N THR A 24 -0.98 8.78 -3.92
CA THR A 24 -2.06 8.82 -4.91
C THR A 24 -3.42 8.63 -4.22
N PRO A 25 -4.35 9.60 -4.36
CA PRO A 25 -5.71 9.42 -3.87
C PRO A 25 -6.38 8.23 -4.56
N TYR A 26 -7.19 7.47 -3.81
CA TYR A 26 -7.78 6.22 -4.29
C TYR A 26 -8.65 6.39 -5.54
N PHE A 27 -9.32 7.53 -5.70
CA PHE A 27 -10.12 7.79 -6.91
C PHE A 27 -9.24 8.06 -8.15
N VAL A 28 -7.99 8.48 -7.97
CA VAL A 28 -7.01 8.73 -9.06
C VAL A 28 -6.30 7.44 -9.47
N LEU A 29 -6.15 6.50 -8.52
CA LEU A 29 -5.40 5.26 -8.71
C LEU A 29 -5.85 4.42 -9.93
N PRO A 30 -7.15 4.21 -10.21
CA PRO A 30 -7.60 3.49 -11.40
C PRO A 30 -7.13 4.13 -12.71
N PHE A 31 -7.10 5.46 -12.79
CA PHE A 31 -6.66 6.18 -13.99
C PHE A 31 -5.15 6.03 -14.21
N VAL A 32 -4.36 6.20 -13.15
CA VAL A 32 -2.90 5.98 -13.20
C VAL A 32 -2.60 4.53 -13.60
N TRP A 33 -3.35 3.59 -13.05
CA TRP A 33 -3.21 2.18 -13.36
C TRP A 33 -3.53 1.88 -14.83
N LEU A 34 -4.65 2.39 -15.35
CA LEU A 34 -5.04 2.25 -16.76
C LEU A 34 -4.00 2.84 -17.71
N LEU A 35 -3.47 4.04 -17.41
CA LEU A 35 -2.41 4.67 -18.19
C LEU A 35 -1.11 3.83 -18.17
N THR A 36 -0.73 3.31 -17.01
CA THR A 36 0.48 2.50 -16.86
C THR A 36 0.37 1.18 -17.64
N VAL A 37 -0.76 0.49 -17.51
CA VAL A 37 -1.05 -0.75 -18.26
C VAL A 37 -1.09 -0.48 -19.76
N GLY A 38 -1.80 0.57 -20.19
CA GLY A 38 -1.87 0.97 -21.60
C GLY A 38 -0.48 1.25 -22.19
N ALA A 39 0.36 2.01 -21.49
CA ALA A 39 1.72 2.30 -21.90
C ALA A 39 2.58 1.02 -22.03
N LEU A 40 2.48 0.10 -21.07
CA LEU A 40 3.20 -1.18 -21.11
C LEU A 40 2.76 -2.05 -22.30
N ILE A 41 1.45 -2.11 -22.57
CA ILE A 41 0.91 -2.82 -23.74
C ILE A 41 1.47 -2.22 -25.04
N ILE A 42 1.45 -0.89 -25.19
CA ILE A 42 2.01 -0.21 -26.36
C ILE A 42 3.50 -0.53 -26.53
N PHE A 43 4.28 -0.56 -25.44
CA PHE A 43 5.70 -0.94 -25.51
C PHE A 43 5.90 -2.40 -25.91
N ILE A 44 5.08 -3.32 -25.41
CA ILE A 44 5.12 -4.74 -25.77
C ILE A 44 4.79 -4.92 -27.25
N LEU A 45 3.70 -4.34 -27.74
CA LEU A 45 3.31 -4.41 -29.16
C LEU A 45 4.41 -3.88 -30.07
N ASN A 46 5.03 -2.76 -29.70
CA ASN A 46 6.18 -2.21 -30.41
C ASN A 46 7.41 -3.15 -30.41
N GLN A 47 7.67 -3.88 -29.32
CA GLN A 47 8.74 -4.88 -29.31
C GLN A 47 8.39 -6.11 -30.15
N ILE A 48 7.14 -6.57 -30.14
CA ILE A 48 6.66 -7.71 -30.92
C ILE A 48 6.75 -7.40 -32.43
N PHE A 49 6.29 -6.23 -32.87
CA PHE A 49 6.38 -5.84 -34.27
C PHE A 49 7.84 -5.80 -34.77
N LYS A 50 8.76 -5.25 -33.96
CA LYS A 50 10.20 -5.26 -34.25
C LYS A 50 10.79 -6.67 -34.24
N PHE A 51 10.31 -7.53 -33.36
CA PHE A 51 10.73 -8.93 -33.29
C PHE A 51 10.34 -9.69 -34.57
N TYR A 52 9.12 -9.48 -35.08
CA TYR A 52 8.64 -10.07 -36.31
C TYR A 52 9.43 -9.60 -37.55
N ASN A 53 9.71 -8.30 -37.64
CA ASN A 53 10.45 -7.71 -38.76
C ASN A 53 11.92 -8.18 -38.81
N GLU A 54 12.57 -8.35 -37.66
CA GLU A 54 13.97 -8.74 -37.54
C GLU A 54 14.15 -10.24 -37.24
N ARG A 55 13.15 -11.07 -37.55
CA ARG A 55 13.09 -12.50 -37.17
C ARG A 55 14.29 -13.35 -37.55
N LYS A 56 15.04 -12.95 -38.59
CA LYS A 56 16.24 -13.66 -39.06
C LYS A 56 17.46 -13.47 -38.15
N ASN A 57 17.53 -12.37 -37.40
CA ASN A 57 18.66 -12.01 -36.53
C ASN A 57 18.16 -11.40 -35.20
N ILE A 58 17.60 -12.23 -34.33
CA ILE A 58 17.07 -11.79 -33.04
C ILE A 58 18.22 -11.60 -32.03
N SER A 59 18.39 -10.36 -31.57
CA SER A 59 19.33 -10.06 -30.48
C SER A 59 18.82 -10.56 -29.12
N LYS A 60 19.71 -11.10 -28.29
CA LYS A 60 19.45 -11.43 -26.87
C LYS A 60 18.86 -10.24 -26.11
N ALA A 61 19.29 -9.01 -26.42
CA ALA A 61 18.75 -7.80 -25.80
C ALA A 61 17.27 -7.59 -26.10
N ARG A 62 16.77 -8.04 -27.26
CA ARG A 62 15.34 -7.91 -27.61
C ARG A 62 14.49 -8.89 -26.82
N ILE A 63 14.94 -10.14 -26.70
CA ILE A 63 14.28 -11.16 -25.87
C ILE A 63 14.17 -10.65 -24.43
N LEU A 64 15.27 -10.12 -23.87
CA LEU A 64 15.27 -9.53 -22.53
C LEU A 64 14.24 -8.40 -22.38
N ASN A 65 14.13 -7.51 -23.37
CA ASN A 65 13.15 -6.42 -23.31
C ASN A 65 11.70 -6.94 -23.28
N ILE A 66 11.37 -7.95 -24.09
CA ILE A 66 10.03 -8.56 -24.09
C ILE A 66 9.76 -9.21 -22.74
N VAL A 67 10.69 -10.00 -22.23
CA VAL A 67 10.55 -10.67 -20.91
C VAL A 67 10.34 -9.65 -19.79
N VAL A 68 11.15 -8.59 -19.72
CA VAL A 68 11.01 -7.57 -18.69
C VAL A 68 9.71 -6.80 -18.83
N LEU A 69 9.30 -6.41 -20.03
CA LEU A 69 8.03 -5.71 -20.24
C LEU A 69 6.83 -6.59 -19.88
N SER A 70 6.85 -7.86 -20.26
CA SER A 70 5.81 -8.82 -19.88
C SER A 70 5.76 -9.03 -18.36
N LEU A 71 6.91 -9.09 -17.69
CA LEU A 71 6.98 -9.17 -16.23
C LEU A 71 6.43 -7.90 -15.58
N LEU A 72 6.77 -6.72 -16.08
CA LEU A 72 6.22 -5.45 -15.58
C LEU A 72 4.71 -5.37 -15.78
N LEU A 73 4.21 -5.77 -16.95
CA LEU A 73 2.78 -5.84 -17.20
C LEU A 73 2.11 -6.80 -16.23
N PHE A 74 2.66 -8.01 -16.08
CA PHE A 74 2.17 -9.01 -15.13
C PHE A 74 2.12 -8.44 -13.71
N LEU A 75 3.21 -7.89 -13.18
CA LEU A 75 3.27 -7.30 -11.84
C LEU A 75 2.41 -6.04 -11.68
N THR A 76 1.99 -5.41 -12.77
CA THR A 76 1.07 -4.28 -12.74
C THR A 76 -0.38 -4.73 -12.84
N PHE A 77 -0.67 -5.91 -13.39
CA PHE A 77 -2.03 -6.27 -13.78
C PHE A 77 -2.85 -6.89 -12.63
N TYR A 78 -3.92 -6.18 -12.25
CA TYR A 78 -5.02 -6.63 -11.39
C TYR A 78 -4.51 -7.28 -10.09
N ARG A 79 -4.78 -8.56 -9.87
CA ARG A 79 -4.39 -9.29 -8.65
C ARG A 79 -2.88 -9.33 -8.41
N PHE A 80 -2.07 -9.29 -9.46
CA PHE A 80 -0.62 -9.38 -9.30
C PHE A 80 0.02 -8.07 -8.86
N TYR A 81 -0.69 -6.94 -8.99
CA TYR A 81 -0.31 -5.65 -8.39
C TYR A 81 -0.14 -5.74 -6.88
N GLU A 82 -0.81 -6.70 -6.24
CA GLU A 82 -0.65 -6.97 -4.82
C GLU A 82 0.78 -7.41 -4.44
N ILE A 83 1.52 -8.06 -5.35
CA ILE A 83 2.87 -8.59 -5.07
C ILE A 83 3.85 -7.44 -4.72
N PRO A 84 4.08 -6.43 -5.59
CA PRO A 84 4.95 -5.33 -5.25
C PRO A 84 4.42 -4.52 -4.06
N ASN A 85 3.10 -4.31 -3.94
CA ASN A 85 2.53 -3.55 -2.82
C ASN A 85 2.72 -4.24 -1.47
N ARG A 86 2.56 -5.56 -1.38
CA ARG A 86 2.87 -6.33 -0.16
C ARG A 86 4.36 -6.22 0.19
N GLY A 87 5.23 -6.16 -0.82
CA GLY A 87 6.66 -5.89 -0.62
C GLY A 87 6.91 -4.52 0.01
N ILE A 88 6.29 -3.48 -0.56
CA ILE A 88 6.36 -2.10 -0.04
C ILE A 88 5.79 -2.04 1.39
N GLU A 89 4.62 -2.64 1.65
CA GLU A 89 3.96 -2.67 2.96
C GLU A 89 4.85 -3.29 4.05
N LYS A 90 5.59 -4.37 3.73
CA LYS A 90 6.53 -4.98 4.68
C LYS A 90 7.72 -4.08 4.99
N ILE A 91 8.30 -3.45 3.97
CA ILE A 91 9.42 -2.52 4.14
C ILE A 91 8.97 -1.29 4.92
N ASP A 92 7.81 -0.76 4.57
CA ASP A 92 7.15 0.36 5.24
C ASP A 92 6.97 0.09 6.73
N TRP A 93 6.44 -1.08 7.09
CA TRP A 93 6.33 -1.49 8.49
C TRP A 93 7.69 -1.46 9.19
N LEU A 94 8.70 -2.10 8.62
CA LEU A 94 10.04 -2.18 9.23
C LEU A 94 10.68 -0.81 9.44
N VAL A 95 10.53 0.10 8.47
CA VAL A 95 11.13 1.43 8.51
C VAL A 95 10.39 2.37 9.45
N LEU A 96 9.06 2.35 9.46
CA LEU A 96 8.24 3.35 10.15
C LEU A 96 7.63 2.87 11.47
N LYS A 97 7.83 1.62 11.87
CA LYS A 97 7.31 1.05 13.13
C LYS A 97 7.61 1.93 14.36
N ASN A 98 8.84 2.41 14.50
CA ASN A 98 9.20 3.22 15.67
C ASN A 98 8.40 4.52 15.74
N LYS A 99 8.15 5.15 14.58
CA LYS A 99 7.31 6.34 14.51
C LYS A 99 5.83 6.03 14.76
N ARG A 100 5.33 4.87 14.31
CA ARG A 100 3.98 4.40 14.68
C ARG A 100 3.82 4.20 16.17
N ASN A 101 4.81 3.59 16.82
CA ASN A 101 4.82 3.41 18.28
C ASN A 101 4.88 4.77 19.01
N GLU A 102 5.66 5.72 18.51
CA GLU A 102 5.70 7.10 19.02
C GLU A 102 4.31 7.75 18.97
N ILE A 103 3.64 7.69 17.82
CA ILE A 103 2.27 8.21 17.62
C ILE A 103 1.30 7.55 18.60
N VAL A 104 1.31 6.23 18.72
CA VAL A 104 0.47 5.49 19.68
C VAL A 104 0.73 5.97 21.12
N GLY A 105 2.00 6.17 21.49
CA GLY A 105 2.39 6.70 22.79
C GLY A 105 1.83 8.10 23.05
N ARG A 106 1.96 9.02 22.08
CA ARG A 106 1.42 10.39 22.18
C ARG A 106 -0.11 10.41 22.25
N ILE A 107 -0.79 9.52 21.52
CA ILE A 107 -2.26 9.34 21.60
C ILE A 107 -2.67 8.88 23.00
N LYS A 108 -1.96 7.91 23.58
CA LYS A 108 -2.24 7.41 24.94
C LYS A 108 -2.05 8.48 26.01
N LYS A 109 -1.08 9.38 25.85
CA LYS A 109 -0.86 10.54 26.72
C LYS A 109 -1.87 11.66 26.50
N GLY A 110 -2.69 11.59 25.45
CA GLY A 110 -3.66 12.64 25.09
C GLY A 110 -3.06 13.84 24.36
N GLU A 111 -1.78 13.77 23.98
CA GLU A 111 -1.08 14.80 23.20
C GLU A 111 -1.60 14.85 21.76
N LEU A 112 -1.91 13.68 21.17
CA LEU A 112 -2.58 13.55 19.89
C LEU A 112 -4.04 13.11 20.12
N LYS A 113 -4.98 13.89 19.59
CA LYS A 113 -6.42 13.67 19.72
C LYS A 113 -7.12 13.96 18.39
N PRO A 114 -8.33 13.40 18.17
CA PRO A 114 -9.12 13.76 17.00
C PRO A 114 -9.23 15.28 16.86
N ASN A 115 -8.90 15.79 15.68
CA ASN A 115 -8.73 17.22 15.42
C ASN A 115 -9.47 17.70 14.16
N VAL A 116 -10.26 16.82 13.52
CA VAL A 116 -11.08 17.17 12.37
C VAL A 116 -12.56 17.31 12.74
N LYS A 117 -13.26 18.24 12.09
CA LYS A 117 -14.69 18.52 12.36
C LYS A 117 -15.66 17.49 11.77
N TRP A 118 -15.24 16.79 10.72
CA TRP A 118 -16.11 15.89 9.95
C TRP A 118 -16.11 14.44 10.46
N ASN A 119 -15.21 14.08 11.37
CA ASN A 119 -15.15 12.74 11.97
C ASN A 119 -14.49 12.77 13.36
N ASN A 120 -15.25 12.43 14.39
CA ASN A 120 -14.84 12.51 15.80
C ASN A 120 -13.73 11.50 16.20
N GLY A 121 -13.34 10.58 15.32
CA GLY A 121 -12.25 9.64 15.56
C GLY A 121 -10.96 9.94 14.78
N ILE A 122 -11.00 10.83 13.78
CA ILE A 122 -9.85 11.07 12.90
C ILE A 122 -8.92 12.13 13.50
N CYS A 123 -7.63 11.82 13.51
CA CYS A 123 -6.54 12.71 13.91
C CYS A 123 -5.59 12.89 12.73
N GLU A 124 -5.60 14.07 12.12
CA GLU A 124 -4.59 14.51 11.16
C GLU A 124 -3.26 14.66 11.91
N LEU A 125 -2.24 13.93 11.47
CA LEU A 125 -0.93 13.95 12.13
C LEU A 125 -0.20 15.27 11.82
N PRO A 126 0.54 15.83 12.80
CA PRO A 126 1.44 16.96 12.56
C PRO A 126 2.44 16.71 11.42
N PHE A 127 2.81 17.77 10.69
CA PHE A 127 3.74 17.71 9.55
C PHE A 127 5.14 17.17 9.90
N GLU A 128 5.54 17.21 11.18
CA GLU A 128 6.80 16.62 11.65
C GLU A 128 6.86 15.09 11.50
N PHE A 129 5.70 14.42 11.40
CA PHE A 129 5.67 12.99 11.14
C PHE A 129 5.84 12.74 9.64
N PRO A 130 6.67 11.76 9.24
CA PRO A 130 6.67 11.28 7.87
C PRO A 130 5.29 10.68 7.54
N ILE A 131 5.05 10.41 6.26
CA ILE A 131 3.82 9.74 5.83
C ILE A 131 3.83 8.31 6.37
N ILE A 132 3.01 8.08 7.38
CA ILE A 132 2.91 6.82 8.15
C ILE A 132 1.53 6.18 7.95
N SER A 133 0.56 6.96 7.46
CA SER A 133 -0.80 6.53 7.17
C SER A 133 -1.22 7.05 5.79
N ASN A 134 -1.48 6.14 4.85
CA ASN A 134 -1.70 6.48 3.45
C ASN A 134 -3.01 7.27 3.25
N GLY A 135 -3.00 8.21 2.31
CA GLY A 135 -4.18 8.98 1.92
C GLY A 135 -4.53 10.15 2.84
N GLY A 136 -3.53 10.88 3.35
CA GLY A 136 -3.71 12.11 4.13
C GLY A 136 -2.78 12.23 5.35
N ASN A 137 -2.14 11.12 5.74
CA ASN A 137 -1.39 11.01 7.00
C ASN A 137 -2.24 11.12 8.27
N ASP A 138 -3.53 10.77 8.20
CA ASP A 138 -4.41 10.77 9.36
C ASP A 138 -4.54 9.36 9.93
N VAL A 139 -4.74 9.27 11.25
CA VAL A 139 -5.02 8.03 11.96
C VAL A 139 -6.43 8.03 12.52
N TRP A 140 -7.03 6.84 12.63
CA TRP A 140 -8.34 6.68 13.25
C TRP A 140 -8.20 6.14 14.66
N ILE A 141 -8.62 6.94 15.63
CA ILE A 141 -8.55 6.66 17.07
C ILE A 141 -9.93 6.23 17.56
N PHE A 142 -10.00 5.05 18.15
CA PHE A 142 -11.17 4.54 18.86
C PHE A 142 -10.84 4.38 20.33
N LYS A 143 -11.79 4.76 21.19
CA LYS A 143 -11.72 4.53 22.64
C LYS A 143 -12.55 3.29 22.94
N SER A 144 -12.09 2.44 23.84
CA SER A 144 -12.92 1.33 24.34
C SER A 144 -14.13 1.90 25.09
N GLU A 145 -15.28 1.25 24.92
CA GLU A 145 -16.50 1.59 25.67
C GLU A 145 -16.37 1.22 27.16
N LYS A 146 -15.56 0.19 27.47
CA LYS A 146 -15.40 -0.34 28.83
C LYS A 146 -14.30 0.35 29.63
N ASN A 147 -13.22 0.76 28.95
CA ASN A 147 -12.09 1.42 29.60
C ASN A 147 -11.54 2.54 28.72
N SER A 148 -11.80 3.78 29.12
CA SER A 148 -11.38 4.97 28.38
C SER A 148 -9.85 5.08 28.19
N ASN A 149 -9.05 4.36 28.99
CA ASN A 149 -7.59 4.29 28.87
C ASN A 149 -7.15 3.33 27.74
N GLN A 150 -7.98 2.38 27.34
CA GLN A 150 -7.71 1.51 26.20
C GLN A 150 -8.01 2.22 24.88
N LYS A 151 -7.08 2.10 23.93
CA LYS A 151 -7.10 2.76 22.63
C LYS A 151 -6.89 1.74 21.52
N THR A 152 -7.68 1.87 20.47
CA THR A 152 -7.38 1.28 19.17
C THR A 152 -7.00 2.40 18.21
N VAL A 153 -5.85 2.25 17.54
CA VAL A 153 -5.35 3.21 16.56
C VAL A 153 -5.19 2.50 15.22
N LYS A 154 -5.86 3.00 14.19
CA LYS A 154 -5.76 2.48 12.82
C LYS A 154 -4.96 3.44 11.94
N PHE A 155 -3.94 2.89 11.30
CA PHE A 155 -3.15 3.53 10.26
C PHE A 155 -3.61 2.97 8.92
N PHE A 156 -3.94 3.84 7.97
CA PHE A 156 -4.41 3.42 6.67
C PHE A 156 -3.23 2.92 5.82
N ILE A 157 -3.36 1.73 5.26
CA ILE A 157 -2.54 1.24 4.14
C ILE A 157 -3.26 1.51 2.83
N PHE A 158 -4.58 1.27 2.85
CA PHE A 158 -5.52 1.56 1.79
C PHE A 158 -6.75 2.21 2.43
N ARG A 159 -7.27 3.34 1.92
CA ARG A 159 -8.57 3.91 2.32
C ARG A 159 -9.62 3.45 1.33
N ASN A 160 -10.78 3.07 1.85
CA ASN A 160 -11.95 2.67 1.08
C ASN A 160 -12.20 3.67 -0.06
N PHE A 161 -12.64 3.14 -1.19
CA PHE A 161 -13.33 3.89 -2.23
C PHE A 161 -14.38 2.98 -2.86
N PHE A 162 -15.63 3.47 -2.97
CA PHE A 162 -16.80 2.64 -3.25
C PHE A 162 -16.89 1.42 -2.31
N ASP A 163 -17.18 0.24 -2.86
CA ASP A 163 -17.34 -1.02 -2.12
C ASP A 163 -15.99 -1.69 -1.75
N SER A 164 -14.86 -1.06 -2.09
CA SER A 164 -13.54 -1.59 -1.73
C SER A 164 -13.21 -1.22 -0.28
N PRO A 165 -12.86 -2.18 0.58
CA PRO A 165 -12.53 -1.94 1.97
C PRO A 165 -11.13 -1.36 2.14
N SER A 166 -10.98 -0.62 3.22
CA SER A 166 -9.73 -0.10 3.72
C SER A 166 -8.91 -1.26 4.25
N THR A 167 -7.61 -1.12 4.10
CA THR A 167 -6.65 -1.99 4.78
C THR A 167 -5.91 -1.16 5.82
N TYR A 168 -5.70 -1.75 6.98
CA TYR A 168 -5.12 -1.06 8.13
C TYR A 168 -3.96 -1.82 8.74
N LEU A 169 -2.98 -1.05 9.24
CA LEU A 169 -2.16 -1.46 10.37
C LEU A 169 -2.85 -0.96 11.63
N ILE A 170 -3.10 -1.85 12.58
CA ILE A 170 -3.90 -1.57 13.77
C ILE A 170 -3.08 -1.86 15.01
N TYR A 171 -2.97 -0.86 15.88
CA TYR A 171 -2.61 -1.05 17.27
C TYR A 171 -3.87 -1.16 18.12
N THR A 172 -3.92 -2.10 19.06
CA THR A 172 -4.96 -2.12 20.09
C THR A 172 -4.46 -2.74 21.40
N ASP A 173 -4.83 -2.13 22.52
CA ASP A 173 -4.70 -2.71 23.87
C ASP A 173 -6.07 -3.03 24.49
N ASP A 174 -7.13 -2.99 23.69
CA ASP A 174 -8.46 -3.44 24.06
C ASP A 174 -8.58 -4.95 23.79
N SER A 175 -8.75 -5.72 24.86
CA SER A 175 -8.83 -7.18 24.79
C SER A 175 -9.98 -7.71 23.94
N GLU A 176 -11.09 -6.98 23.81
CA GLU A 176 -12.21 -7.39 22.96
C GLU A 176 -11.89 -7.17 21.49
N GLN A 177 -11.26 -6.04 21.16
CA GLN A 177 -10.77 -5.77 19.82
C GLN A 177 -9.68 -6.75 19.41
N MET A 178 -8.79 -7.14 20.33
CA MET A 178 -7.80 -8.19 20.09
C MET A 178 -8.47 -9.51 19.69
N LYS A 179 -9.47 -9.97 20.45
CA LYS A 179 -10.24 -11.20 20.14
C LYS A 179 -10.93 -11.09 18.78
N TYR A 180 -11.51 -9.93 18.47
CA TYR A 180 -12.15 -9.68 17.18
C TYR A 180 -11.14 -9.81 16.02
N TYR A 181 -9.98 -9.17 16.11
CA TYR A 181 -8.96 -9.25 15.07
C TYR A 181 -8.36 -10.65 14.94
N GLU A 182 -8.18 -11.37 16.03
CA GLU A 182 -7.76 -12.78 16.00
C GLU A 182 -8.80 -13.68 15.31
N GLY A 183 -10.09 -13.41 15.51
CA GLY A 183 -11.17 -14.04 14.73
C GLY A 183 -11.09 -13.74 13.24
N LYS A 184 -10.87 -12.46 12.85
CA LYS A 184 -10.67 -12.07 11.45
C LYS A 184 -9.47 -12.74 10.79
N ILE A 185 -8.38 -12.91 11.54
CA ILE A 185 -7.18 -13.62 11.08
C ILE A 185 -7.49 -15.10 10.85
N LYS A 186 -8.20 -15.75 11.79
CA LYS A 186 -8.58 -17.15 11.63
C LYS A 186 -9.48 -17.37 10.40
N ASN A 187 -10.38 -16.43 10.14
CA ASN A 187 -11.33 -16.54 9.03
C ASN A 187 -10.71 -16.22 7.65
N ASN A 188 -9.77 -15.26 7.58
CA ASN A 188 -9.08 -14.91 6.35
C ASN A 188 -7.58 -14.63 6.57
N PRO A 189 -6.74 -15.66 6.79
CA PRO A 189 -5.32 -15.49 7.13
C PRO A 189 -4.47 -14.99 5.96
N LYS A 190 -5.00 -15.02 4.73
CA LYS A 190 -4.29 -14.53 3.54
C LYS A 190 -4.23 -13.01 3.50
N ASP A 191 -5.28 -12.37 4.01
CA ASP A 191 -5.44 -10.91 4.01
C ASP A 191 -5.37 -10.31 5.43
N ASN A 192 -5.41 -11.13 6.47
CA ASN A 192 -5.33 -10.68 7.84
C ASN A 192 -4.23 -11.44 8.56
N TRP A 193 -3.33 -10.74 9.26
CA TRP A 193 -2.32 -11.40 10.09
C TRP A 193 -1.94 -10.56 11.29
N LYS A 194 -1.48 -11.24 12.34
CA LYS A 194 -0.84 -10.60 13.49
C LYS A 194 0.57 -10.22 13.09
N ILE A 195 0.95 -8.97 13.36
CA ILE A 195 2.29 -8.48 13.04
C ILE A 195 3.21 -8.75 14.22
N GLU A 196 2.77 -8.32 15.41
CA GLU A 196 3.44 -8.55 16.69
C GLU A 196 2.45 -8.34 17.85
N GLN A 197 2.94 -8.26 19.08
CA GLN A 197 2.08 -7.98 20.23
C GLN A 197 1.33 -6.66 20.03
N ASN A 198 0.01 -6.70 20.18
CA ASN A 198 -0.91 -5.56 20.03
C ASN A 198 -1.03 -4.98 18.61
N TRP A 199 -0.30 -5.53 17.63
CA TRP A 199 -0.25 -5.03 16.26
C TRP A 199 -0.78 -6.03 15.25
N TYR A 200 -1.68 -5.56 14.39
CA TYR A 200 -2.43 -6.38 13.44
C TYR A 200 -2.46 -5.71 12.07
N ARG A 201 -2.44 -6.52 11.00
CA ARG A 201 -2.78 -6.09 9.64
C ARG A 201 -4.15 -6.65 9.30
N ILE A 202 -5.11 -5.77 9.04
CA ILE A 202 -6.50 -6.16 8.83
C ILE A 202 -7.03 -5.49 7.56
N ASN A 203 -7.54 -6.32 6.64
CA ASN A 203 -8.40 -5.90 5.56
C ASN A 203 -9.82 -5.68 6.09
N GLY A 204 -10.49 -4.62 5.64
CA GLY A 204 -11.78 -4.17 6.17
C GLY A 204 -12.96 -5.12 5.89
N TYR A 205 -12.83 -6.07 4.97
CA TYR A 205 -13.79 -7.17 4.78
C TYR A 205 -13.98 -8.00 6.05
#